data_AF-A0A4R1F4G8-F1
#
_entry.id   AF-A0A4R1F4G8-F1
#
_cell.length_a   1.000
_cell.length_b   1.000
_cell.length_c   1.000
_cell.angle_alpha   90.00
_cell.angle_beta   90.00
_cell.angle_gamma   90.00
#
_symmetry.space_group_name_H-M   'P 1'
#
loop_
_entity.id
_entity.type
_entity.pdbx_description
1 polymer ?
#
loop_
_entity_poly.entity_id
_entity_poly.type
_entity_poly.pdbx_seq_one_letter_code
_entity_poly.pdbx_strand_id
1 'polypeptide(L)'
;MKSSFRALLSPILKLFESGEGPYNYKKSHRTILNVVGCLFILLSLVTVAGGLASSLMGAIIPFLVFFLGGLLCLVIGTLGTDRAVAKIWGTK
;
A
#
# COMPACT_ATOMS: atom_id res chain seq x y z
N MET A 1 -14.95 13.13 2.91
CA MET A 1 -13.72 13.05 2.09
C MET A 1 -13.14 11.63 1.98
N LYS A 2 -13.11 10.80 3.06
CA LYS A 2 -12.67 9.38 2.98
C LYS A 2 -13.46 8.53 1.98
N SER A 3 -14.76 8.82 1.82
CA SER A 3 -15.66 8.08 0.91
C SER A 3 -15.26 8.20 -0.57
N SER A 4 -14.74 9.35 -1.00
CA SER A 4 -14.39 9.61 -2.41
C SER A 4 -13.14 8.84 -2.83
N PHE A 5 -12.12 8.77 -1.98
CA PHE A 5 -10.93 7.92 -2.22
C PHE A 5 -11.28 6.43 -2.18
N ARG A 6 -12.23 6.05 -1.32
CA ARG A 6 -12.73 4.68 -1.24
C ARG A 6 -13.52 4.27 -2.49
N ALA A 7 -14.22 5.22 -3.13
CA ALA A 7 -14.90 5.00 -4.39
C ALA A 7 -13.92 4.86 -5.57
N LEU A 8 -12.86 5.67 -5.62
CA LEU A 8 -11.84 5.58 -6.68
C LEU A 8 -11.06 4.26 -6.61
N LEU A 9 -10.79 3.78 -5.40
CA LEU A 9 -10.06 2.55 -5.12
C LEU A 9 -11.01 1.36 -4.88
N SER A 10 -12.31 1.54 -5.15
CA SER A 10 -13.35 0.51 -5.00
C SER A 10 -13.02 -0.83 -5.65
N PRO A 11 -12.49 -0.92 -6.89
CA PRO A 11 -12.21 -2.22 -7.51
C PRO A 11 -11.06 -2.96 -6.81
N ILE A 12 -10.00 -2.24 -6.40
CA ILE A 12 -8.91 -2.80 -5.60
C ILE A 12 -9.45 -3.24 -4.23
N LEU A 13 -10.15 -2.35 -3.53
CA LEU A 13 -10.71 -2.62 -2.21
C LEU A 13 -11.68 -3.81 -2.25
N LYS A 14 -12.60 -3.87 -3.22
CA LYS A 14 -13.48 -5.03 -3.39
C LYS A 14 -12.72 -6.32 -3.65
N LEU A 15 -11.61 -6.30 -4.41
CA LEU A 15 -10.77 -7.48 -4.61
C LEU A 15 -10.19 -7.99 -3.28
N PHE A 16 -9.75 -7.08 -2.41
CA PHE A 16 -9.18 -7.41 -1.11
C PHE A 16 -10.23 -7.70 -0.02
N GLU A 17 -11.40 -7.10 -0.11
CA GLU A 17 -12.51 -7.27 0.85
C GLU A 17 -13.43 -8.45 0.49
N SER A 18 -13.44 -8.90 -0.76
CA SER A 18 -14.24 -10.05 -1.18
C SER A 18 -13.64 -11.35 -0.65
N GLY A 19 -14.48 -12.06 0.09
CA GLY A 19 -14.32 -13.41 0.61
C GLY A 19 -15.49 -13.73 1.54
N GLU A 20 -15.76 -14.98 1.84
CA GLU A 20 -16.58 -15.41 2.97
C GLU A 20 -15.73 -16.37 3.79
N GLY A 21 -15.50 -16.06 5.06
CA GLY A 21 -14.55 -16.81 5.89
C GLY A 21 -14.13 -16.06 7.16
N PRO A 22 -13.80 -16.80 8.24
CA PRO A 22 -13.40 -16.22 9.53
C PRO A 22 -11.97 -15.68 9.47
N TYR A 23 -11.80 -14.36 9.47
CA TYR A 23 -10.47 -13.74 9.40
C TYR A 23 -9.93 -13.44 10.81
N ASN A 24 -8.65 -13.75 11.05
CA ASN A 24 -7.97 -13.37 12.28
C ASN A 24 -7.28 -12.01 12.11
N TYR A 25 -7.94 -10.96 12.60
CA TYR A 25 -7.40 -9.60 12.55
C TYR A 25 -6.64 -9.22 13.82
N LYS A 26 -5.45 -8.63 13.65
CA LYS A 26 -4.75 -7.89 14.69
C LYS A 26 -4.54 -6.43 14.29
N LYS A 27 -4.80 -5.51 15.21
CA LYS A 27 -4.58 -4.07 15.02
C LYS A 27 -3.13 -3.71 14.67
N SER A 28 -2.16 -4.51 15.14
CA SER A 28 -0.74 -4.36 14.80
C SER A 28 -0.45 -4.52 13.31
N HIS A 29 -1.19 -5.39 12.60
CA HIS A 29 -1.03 -5.62 11.16
C HIS A 29 -1.32 -4.36 10.36
N ARG A 30 -2.29 -3.54 10.81
CA ARG A 30 -2.62 -2.26 10.19
C ARG A 30 -1.52 -1.22 10.41
N THR A 31 -0.97 -1.16 11.63
CA THR A 31 0.14 -0.26 11.94
C THR A 31 1.38 -0.60 11.12
N ILE A 32 1.76 -1.88 11.05
CA ILE A 32 2.92 -2.32 10.27
C ILE A 32 2.71 -2.02 8.79
N LEU A 33 1.51 -2.27 8.25
CA LEU A 33 1.21 -1.95 6.84
C LEU A 33 1.39 -0.45 6.53
N ASN A 34 0.95 0.43 7.43
CA ASN A 34 1.18 1.87 7.28
C ASN A 34 2.66 2.25 7.40
N VAL A 35 3.40 1.65 8.34
CA VAL A 35 4.83 1.91 8.51
C VAL A 35 5.62 1.47 7.29
N VAL A 36 5.35 0.27 6.77
CA VAL A 36 5.98 -0.25 5.54
C VAL A 36 5.60 0.60 4.34
N GLY A 37 4.33 1.01 4.23
CA GLY A 37 3.89 1.92 3.17
C GLY A 37 4.64 3.25 3.20
N CYS A 38 4.80 3.84 4.38
CA CYS A 38 5.57 5.08 4.55
C CYS A 38 7.06 4.88 4.20
N LEU A 39 7.66 3.76 4.60
CA LEU A 39 9.03 3.41 4.26
C LEU A 39 9.23 3.29 2.75
N PHE A 40 8.29 2.66 2.04
CA PHE A 40 8.32 2.52 0.59
C PHE A 40 8.18 3.88 -0.13
N ILE A 41 7.36 4.79 0.40
CA ILE A 41 7.29 6.16 -0.13
C ILE A 41 8.63 6.89 0.07
N LEU A 42 9.27 6.77 1.24
CA LEU A 42 10.60 7.34 1.48
C LEU A 42 11.65 6.75 0.53
N LEU A 43 11.65 5.44 0.33
CA LEU A 43 12.51 4.76 -0.64
C LEU A 43 12.29 5.30 -2.07
N SER A 44 11.03 5.53 -2.47
CA SER A 44 10.72 6.09 -3.78
C SER A 44 11.31 7.51 -3.96
N LEU A 45 11.22 8.35 -2.93
CA LEU A 45 11.80 9.70 -2.90
C LEU A 45 13.33 9.67 -3.03
N VAL A 46 14.00 8.80 -2.28
CA VAL A 46 15.45 8.63 -2.38
C VAL A 46 15.84 8.10 -3.76
N THR A 47 15.07 7.15 -4.30
CA THR A 47 15.32 6.57 -5.63
C THR A 47 15.24 7.62 -6.73
N VAL A 48 14.20 8.46 -6.74
CA VAL A 48 14.08 9.52 -7.75
C VAL A 48 15.11 10.62 -7.54
N ALA A 49 15.41 11.00 -6.29
CA ALA A 49 16.44 12.00 -5.99
C ALA A 49 17.84 11.55 -6.47
N GLY A 50 18.22 10.30 -6.20
CA GLY A 50 19.45 9.70 -6.69
C GLY A 50 19.46 9.57 -8.22
N GLY A 51 18.34 9.14 -8.81
CA GLY A 51 18.18 9.04 -10.27
C GLY A 51 18.38 10.38 -10.99
N LEU A 52 17.81 11.46 -10.45
CA LEU A 52 17.99 12.81 -10.97
C LEU A 52 19.44 13.29 -10.82
N ALA A 53 20.08 13.05 -9.67
CA ALA A 53 21.46 13.44 -9.43
C ALA A 53 22.47 12.70 -10.33
N SER A 54 22.17 11.44 -10.68
CA SER A 54 23.02 10.62 -11.55
C SER A 54 22.57 10.60 -13.02
N SER A 55 21.54 11.35 -13.40
CA SER A 55 20.91 11.35 -14.74
C SER A 55 20.54 9.94 -15.24
N LEU A 56 20.25 9.03 -14.31
CA LEU A 56 20.02 7.63 -14.61
C LEU A 56 18.53 7.37 -14.78
N MET A 57 18.07 7.32 -16.03
CA MET A 57 16.67 7.00 -16.38
C MET A 57 16.23 5.63 -15.80
N GLY A 58 17.18 4.72 -15.56
CA GLY A 58 16.93 3.41 -14.96
C GLY A 58 16.34 3.45 -13.55
N ALA A 59 16.46 4.56 -12.83
CA ALA A 59 15.87 4.73 -11.50
C ALA A 59 14.32 4.80 -11.50
N ILE A 60 13.70 5.00 -12.68
CA ILE A 60 12.24 5.08 -12.83
C ILE A 60 11.56 3.76 -12.43
N ILE A 61 12.16 2.62 -12.76
CA ILE A 61 11.58 1.30 -12.46
C ILE A 61 11.46 1.07 -10.94
N PRO A 62 12.55 1.12 -10.15
CA PRO A 62 12.45 0.97 -8.71
C PRO A 62 11.62 2.09 -8.06
N PHE A 63 11.68 3.33 -8.58
CA PHE A 63 10.80 4.41 -8.12
C PHE A 63 9.32 4.01 -8.24
N LEU A 64 8.87 3.56 -9.42
CA LEU A 64 7.48 3.16 -9.64
C LEU A 64 7.05 2.00 -8.75
N VAL A 65 7.91 0.99 -8.58
CA VAL A 65 7.58 -0.18 -7.74
C VAL A 65 7.43 0.21 -6.28
N PHE A 66 8.38 0.97 -5.73
CA PHE A 66 8.29 1.45 -4.34
C PHE A 66 7.15 2.44 -4.16
N PHE A 67 6.92 3.34 -5.11
CA PHE A 67 5.86 4.32 -5.04
C PHE A 67 4.47 3.67 -5.08
N LEU A 68 4.20 2.80 -6.07
CA LEU A 68 2.93 2.11 -6.22
C LEU A 68 2.68 1.14 -5.05
N GLY A 69 3.69 0.37 -4.66
CA GLY A 69 3.59 -0.54 -3.51
C GLY A 69 3.33 0.21 -2.20
N GLY A 70 4.08 1.29 -1.95
CA GLY A 70 3.91 2.14 -0.76
C GLY A 70 2.55 2.82 -0.72
N LEU A 71 2.09 3.34 -1.86
CA LEU A 71 0.77 3.94 -2.01
C LEU A 71 -0.34 2.92 -1.74
N LEU A 72 -0.25 1.71 -2.30
CA LEU A 72 -1.23 0.65 -2.04
C LEU A 72 -1.24 0.24 -0.56
N CYS A 73 -0.07 0.09 0.07
CA CYS A 73 0.03 -0.22 1.50
C CYS A 73 -0.61 0.87 2.37
N LEU A 74 -0.33 2.15 2.09
CA LEU A 74 -0.95 3.27 2.82
C LEU A 74 -2.45 3.37 2.56
N VAL A 75 -2.90 3.17 1.32
CA VAL A 75 -4.33 3.17 0.97
C VAL A 75 -5.05 2.07 1.71
N ILE A 76 -4.54 0.83 1.69
CA ILE A 76 -5.20 -0.30 2.35
C ILE A 76 -5.09 -0.17 3.87
N GLY A 77 -3.95 0.28 4.38
CA GLY A 77 -3.73 0.50 5.81
C GLY A 77 -4.51 1.67 6.40
N THR A 78 -4.85 2.70 5.62
CA THR A 78 -5.63 3.87 6.10
C THR A 78 -7.12 3.78 5.77
N LEU A 79 -7.49 3.33 4.57
CA LEU A 79 -8.86 3.29 4.05
C LEU A 79 -9.46 1.88 3.93
N GLY A 80 -8.64 0.83 3.92
CA GLY A 80 -9.10 -0.56 3.85
C GLY A 80 -9.75 -1.03 5.15
N THR A 81 -10.67 -1.98 5.03
CA THR A 81 -11.23 -2.68 6.20
C THR A 81 -10.21 -3.63 6.83
N ASP A 82 -10.50 -4.02 8.07
CA ASP A 82 -9.73 -5.01 8.81
C ASP A 82 -9.54 -6.33 8.04
N ARG A 83 -10.51 -6.68 7.19
CA ARG A 83 -10.44 -7.83 6.28
C ARG A 83 -9.43 -7.66 5.16
N ALA A 84 -9.37 -6.49 4.53
CA ALA A 84 -8.39 -6.21 3.48
C ALA A 84 -6.97 -6.30 4.04
N VAL A 85 -6.77 -5.80 5.28
CA VAL A 85 -5.49 -5.94 5.99
C VAL A 85 -5.21 -7.41 6.28
N ALA A 86 -6.15 -8.18 6.85
CA ALA A 86 -5.94 -9.60 7.14
C ALA A 86 -5.60 -10.43 5.88
N LYS A 87 -6.22 -10.11 4.73
CA LYS A 87 -5.95 -10.77 3.45
C LYS A 87 -4.52 -10.52 2.94
N ILE A 88 -3.97 -9.32 3.12
CA ILE A 88 -2.55 -9.02 2.81
C ILE A 88 -1.63 -9.89 3.66
N TRP A 89 -1.96 -10.05 4.95
CA TRP A 89 -1.17 -10.83 5.89
C TRP A 89 -1.42 -12.34 5.81
N GLY A 90 -2.18 -12.81 4.83
CA GLY A 90 -2.45 -14.24 4.62
C GLY A 90 -3.25 -14.89 5.76
N THR A 91 -3.80 -14.10 6.67
CA THR A 91 -4.64 -14.57 7.77
C THR A 91 -6.06 -14.72 7.21
N LYS A 92 -6.31 -15.87 6.59
CA LYS A 92 -7.64 -16.27 6.09
C LYS A 92 -8.64 -16.37 7.22
#